data_AF-A0A1F9LKK6-F1
#
_entry.id   AF-A0A1F9LKK6-F1
#
_cell.length_a   1.000
_cell.length_b   1.000
_cell.length_c   1.000
_cell.angle_alpha   90.00
_cell.angle_beta   90.00
_cell.angle_gamma   90.00
#
_symmetry.space_group_name_H-M   'P 1'
#
loop_
_entity.id
_entity.type
_entity.pdbx_description
1 polymer ?
#
loop_
_entity_poly.entity_id
_entity_poly.type
_entity_poly.pdbx_seq_one_letter_code
_entity_poly.pdbx_strand_id
1 'polypeptide(L)' 'MVNGIRLDTIGQVLGSEKKLMDASIAFEDGAVLQGGLPVAKMKLVQAWIEIHREDLLANWKLAVAGEPVFKIEPLR' A
#
# COMPACT_ATOMS: atom_id res chain seq x y z
N MET A 1 36.28 9.32 10.42
CA MET A 1 35.60 10.49 9.80
C MET A 1 34.97 9.98 8.52
N VAL A 2 33.64 10.11 8.46
CA VAL A 2 32.71 9.46 7.53
C VAL A 2 32.94 9.83 6.07
N ASN A 3 32.62 8.92 5.14
CA ASN A 3 31.65 9.17 4.05
C ASN A 3 31.48 7.90 3.22
N GLY A 4 30.40 7.19 3.54
CA GLY A 4 29.99 5.97 2.85
C GLY A 4 29.65 6.22 1.39
N ILE A 5 29.66 5.14 0.64
CA ILE A 5 29.10 5.06 -0.72
C ILE A 5 27.68 5.61 -0.62
N ARG A 6 27.43 6.73 -1.33
CA ARG A 6 26.07 7.27 -1.42
C ARG A 6 25.21 6.20 -2.11
N LEU A 7 24.13 5.81 -1.44
CA LEU A 7 23.18 4.79 -1.93
C LEU A 7 22.59 5.15 -3.31
N ASP A 8 22.67 6.43 -3.73
CA ASP A 8 22.25 6.93 -5.05
C ASP A 8 23.09 6.37 -6.22
N THR A 9 24.31 5.89 -5.96
CA THR A 9 25.21 5.42 -7.02
C THR A 9 24.92 3.99 -7.47
N ILE A 10 24.24 3.18 -6.64
CA ILE A 10 23.88 1.78 -6.98
C ILE A 10 22.62 1.75 -7.86
N GLY A 11 21.74 2.75 -7.70
CA GLY A 11 20.50 2.88 -8.44
C GLY A 11 20.63 3.01 -9.96
N GLN A 12 21.71 3.62 -10.41
CA GLN A 12 21.91 3.95 -11.83
C GLN A 12 22.37 2.76 -12.69
N VAL A 13 22.84 1.65 -12.07
CA VAL A 13 23.37 0.47 -12.77
C VAL A 13 22.30 -0.62 -12.97
N LEU A 14 21.25 -0.60 -12.16
CA LEU A 14 20.13 -1.53 -12.26
C LEU A 14 18.91 -0.74 -12.71
N GLY A 15 18.57 -0.78 -14.00
CA GLY A 15 17.43 -0.08 -14.60
C GLY A 15 16.06 -0.50 -14.03
N SER A 16 15.80 -0.18 -12.76
CA SER A 16 14.56 -0.43 -12.03
C SER A 16 14.51 0.39 -10.73
N GLU A 17 14.90 1.66 -10.76
CA GLU A 17 14.58 2.56 -9.65
C GLU A 17 13.19 3.14 -9.83
N LYS A 18 12.39 3.07 -8.76
CA LYS A 18 11.03 3.62 -8.61
C LYS A 18 9.86 2.67 -8.88
N LYS A 19 9.84 1.52 -8.19
CA LYS A 19 8.60 0.78 -7.88
C LYS A 19 8.52 0.40 -6.39
N LEU A 20 8.84 1.33 -5.49
CA LEU A 20 8.85 1.13 -4.03
C LEU A 20 7.74 1.91 -3.29
N MET A 21 6.82 2.54 -4.01
CA MET A 21 5.76 3.36 -3.41
C MET A 21 4.36 2.99 -3.90
N ASP A 22 4.22 1.83 -4.52
CA ASP A 22 2.94 1.32 -4.98
C ASP A 22 2.78 -0.09 -4.45
N ALA A 23 1.63 -0.38 -3.85
CA ALA A 23 1.34 -1.68 -3.28
C ALA A 23 -0.14 -2.02 -3.44
N SER A 24 -0.40 -3.23 -3.90
CA SER A 24 -1.72 -3.85 -3.86
C SER A 24 -1.77 -4.75 -2.62
N ILE A 25 -2.77 -4.55 -1.77
CA ILE A 25 -2.90 -5.22 -0.48
C ILE A 25 -4.29 -5.84 -0.40
N ALA A 26 -4.38 -7.10 0.00
CA ALA A 26 -5.63 -7.78 0.27
C ALA A 26 -6.27 -7.18 1.54
N PHE A 27 -7.55 -6.86 1.49
CA PHE A 27 -8.23 -6.26 2.63
C PHE A 27 -8.71 -7.31 3.65
N GLU A 28 -8.71 -8.60 3.29
CA GLU A 28 -9.11 -9.72 4.14
C GLU A 28 -8.08 -10.00 5.24
N ASP A 29 -6.80 -10.08 4.86
CA ASP A 29 -5.69 -10.46 5.75
C ASP A 29 -4.54 -9.44 5.78
N GLY A 30 -4.62 -8.36 4.99
CA GLY A 30 -3.57 -7.35 4.90
C GLY A 30 -2.32 -7.82 4.16
N ALA A 31 -2.40 -8.92 3.40
CA ALA A 31 -1.28 -9.47 2.63
C ALA A 31 -0.95 -8.59 1.41
N VAL A 32 0.35 -8.47 1.10
CA VAL A 32 0.82 -7.74 -0.09
C VAL A 32 0.68 -8.64 -1.30
N LEU A 33 -0.17 -8.26 -2.25
CA LEU A 33 -0.37 -8.95 -3.52
C LEU A 33 0.66 -8.53 -4.57
N GLN A 34 1.05 -7.25 -4.56
CA GLN A 34 2.05 -6.72 -5.48
C GLN A 34 2.72 -5.47 -4.90
N GLY A 35 4.00 -5.26 -5.23
CA GLY A 35 4.72 -4.03 -4.88
C GLY A 35 5.19 -4.03 -3.43
N GLY A 36 5.26 -2.85 -2.82
CA GLY A 36 5.73 -2.74 -1.44
C GLY A 36 5.66 -1.32 -0.89
N LEU A 37 5.44 -1.24 0.43
CA LEU A 37 5.52 0.00 1.19
C LEU A 37 6.56 -0.16 2.31
N PRO A 38 7.21 0.94 2.74
CA PRO A 38 7.98 0.96 3.96
C PRO A 38 7.16 0.44 5.15
N VAL A 39 7.80 -0.33 6.04
CA VAL A 39 7.14 -1.02 7.17
C VAL A 39 6.24 -0.09 7.98
N ALA A 40 6.66 1.15 8.24
CA ALA A 40 5.87 2.12 8.97
C ALA A 40 4.55 2.48 8.27
N LYS A 41 4.58 2.63 6.93
CA LYS A 41 3.38 2.91 6.13
C LYS A 41 2.48 1.67 6.02
N MET A 42 3.07 0.48 5.87
CA MET A 42 2.32 -0.77 5.82
C MET A 42 1.47 -0.97 7.09
N LYS A 43 2.04 -0.69 8.27
CA LYS A 43 1.31 -0.77 9.54
C LYS A 43 0.10 0.17 9.59
N LEU A 44 0.23 1.38 9.06
CA LEU A 44 -0.89 2.33 8.97
C LEU A 44 -1.98 1.79 8.03
N VAL A 45 -1.61 1.29 6.85
CA VAL A 45 -2.58 0.71 5.91
C VAL A 45 -3.30 -0.49 6.52
N GLN A 46 -2.58 -1.39 7.17
CA GLN A 46 -3.17 -2.56 7.85
C GLN A 46 -4.12 -2.15 8.97
N ALA A 47 -3.76 -1.14 9.78
CA ALA A 47 -4.64 -0.61 10.82
C ALA A 47 -5.91 0.03 10.21
N TRP A 48 -5.78 0.74 9.09
CA TRP A 48 -6.91 1.32 8.38
C TRP A 48 -7.85 0.24 7.82
N ILE A 49 -7.28 -0.80 7.18
CA ILE A 49 -8.04 -1.96 6.68
C ILE A 49 -8.81 -2.61 7.83
N GLU A 50 -8.16 -2.86 8.96
CA GLU A 50 -8.76 -3.48 10.14
C GLU A 50 -9.99 -2.71 10.64
N ILE A 51 -9.90 -1.38 10.73
CA ILE A 51 -10.99 -0.50 11.19
C ILE A 51 -12.14 -0.45 10.19
N HIS A 52 -11.85 -0.56 8.89
CA HIS A 52 -12.82 -0.35 7.80
C HIS A 52 -13.19 -1.63 7.04
N ARG A 53 -12.98 -2.82 7.62
CA ARG A 53 -13.23 -4.11 6.92
C ARG A 53 -14.66 -4.23 6.39
N GLU A 54 -15.65 -3.84 7.18
CA GLU A 54 -17.05 -3.93 6.76
C GLU A 54 -17.37 -2.97 5.60
N ASP A 55 -16.85 -1.74 5.68
CA ASP A 55 -17.00 -0.73 4.62
C ASP A 55 -16.33 -1.19 3.32
N LEU A 56 -15.13 -1.77 3.42
CA LEU A 56 -14.38 -2.31 2.27
C LEU A 56 -15.15 -3.45 1.60
N LEU A 57 -15.73 -4.36 2.39
CA LEU A 57 -16.55 -5.45 1.88
C LEU A 57 -17.84 -4.94 1.20
N ALA A 58 -18.49 -3.94 1.78
CA ALA A 58 -19.67 -3.32 1.19
C ALA A 58 -19.32 -2.64 -0.15
N ASN A 59 -18.23 -1.87 -0.19
CA ASN A 59 -17.73 -1.25 -1.42
C ASN A 59 -17.32 -2.29 -2.47
N TRP A 60 -16.69 -3.41 -2.07
CA TRP A 60 -16.36 -4.49 -3.00
C TRP A 60 -17.61 -5.09 -3.65
N LYS A 61 -18.67 -5.35 -2.86
CA LYS A 61 -19.95 -5.85 -3.39
C LYS A 61 -20.60 -4.86 -4.38
N LEU A 62 -20.60 -3.57 -4.04
CA LEU A 62 -21.12 -2.52 -4.92
C LEU A 62 -20.32 -2.45 -6.22
N ALA A 63 -18.99 -2.44 -6.13
CA ALA A 63 -18.11 -2.40 -7.30
C ALA A 63 -18.32 -3.59 -8.24
N VAL A 64 -18.45 -4.81 -7.70
CA VAL A 64 -18.73 -6.03 -8.49
C VAL A 64 -20.12 -5.97 -9.15
N ALA A 65 -21.09 -5.33 -8.50
CA ALA A 65 -22.43 -5.11 -9.06
C ALA A 65 -22.48 -3.96 -10.09
N GLY A 66 -21.38 -3.21 -10.29
CA GLY A 66 -21.35 -2.03 -11.16
C GLY A 66 -22.00 -0.80 -10.53
N GLU A 67 -22.23 -0.82 -9.22
CA GLU A 67 -22.86 0.26 -8.46
C GLU A 67 -21.82 1.26 -7.93
N PRO A 68 -22.21 2.52 -7.67
CA PRO A 68 -21.31 3.51 -7.09
C PRO A 68 -20.84 3.11 -5.68
N VAL A 69 -19.52 3.19 -5.46
CA VAL A 69 -18.90 3.04 -4.14
C VAL A 69 -18.96 4.35 -3.34
N PHE A 70 -18.85 4.26 -2.02
CA PHE A 70 -18.78 5.42 -1.13
C PHE A 70 -17.36 5.67 -0.60
N LYS A 71 -17.12 6.91 -0.17
CA LYS A 71 -15.83 7.30 0.43
C LYS A 71 -15.70 6.68 1.83
N ILE A 72 -14.55 6.07 2.09
CA ILE A 72 -14.15 5.60 3.42
C ILE A 72 -13.17 6.64 4.00
N GLU A 73 -13.40 7.03 5.25
CA GLU A 73 -12.57 8.04 5.91
C GLU A 73 -11.15 7.51 6.19
N PRO A 74 -10.10 8.35 6.03
CA PRO A 74 -8.73 7.94 6.31
C PRO A 74 -8.47 7.85 7.83
N LEU A 75 -7.38 7.17 8.21
CA LEU A 75 -6.83 7.25 9.58
C LEU A 75 -6.51 8.71 9.95
N ARG A 76 -6.86 9.11 11.18
CA ARG A 76 -6.53 10.42 11.77
C ARG A 76 -5.27 10.37 12.62
#